data_AF-A0A510HM27-F1
#
_entry.id   AF-A0A510HM27-F1
#
_cell.length_a   1.000
_cell.length_b   1.000
_cell.length_c   1.000
_cell.angle_alpha   90.00
_cell.angle_beta   90.00
_cell.angle_gamma   90.00
#
_symmetry.space_group_name_H-M   'P 1'
#
loop_
_entity.id
_entity.type
_entity.pdbx_description
1 polymer ?
#
loop_
_entity_poly.entity_id
_entity_poly.type
_entity_poly.pdbx_seq_one_letter_code
_entity_poly.pdbx_strand_id
1 'polypeptide(L)'
;MSEEHQGRQGFFSRIFSPEPEEESRTTIYSAEELEVEEEDFEEEEREGARRFTVERAAEIIRNLPPEVPRSSAVRIVRQTLIAAGIDIEELASSTRARESKLNSEISLRQKRIQDLKERTEEVVRQLEEEIRKAREARNTGIAEEERRIARAREGLEDVERVRDFFGLPRGDAEYTPPPEQGEETQVLDREDEDDTRVIRRPGPLSEGWDNREER
;
A
#
# COMPACT_ATOMS: atom_id res chain seq x y z
N MET A 1 -46.30 4.15 -34.59
CA MET A 1 -46.55 3.19 -33.52
C MET A 1 -45.28 2.34 -33.52
N SER A 2 -44.23 2.70 -32.77
CA SER A 2 -44.22 2.99 -31.33
C SER A 2 -44.72 1.76 -30.55
N GLU A 3 -44.02 1.14 -29.59
CA GLU A 3 -42.68 1.32 -28.97
C GLU A 3 -42.01 -0.10 -28.86
N GLU A 4 -40.77 -0.39 -28.44
CA GLU A 4 -39.63 0.37 -27.87
C GLU A 4 -38.27 -0.35 -28.20
N HIS A 5 -37.15 0.02 -27.57
CA HIS A 5 -35.89 -0.76 -27.52
C HIS A 5 -35.70 -1.44 -26.15
N GLN A 6 -35.44 -2.75 -26.11
CA GLN A 6 -34.70 -3.38 -25.00
C GLN A 6 -33.69 -4.39 -25.54
N GLY A 7 -32.41 -4.06 -25.42
CA GLY A 7 -31.31 -4.94 -25.85
C GLY A 7 -31.14 -6.13 -24.91
N ARG A 8 -30.69 -7.26 -25.46
CA ARG A 8 -30.07 -8.33 -24.65
C ARG A 8 -28.72 -7.82 -24.15
N GLN A 9 -28.75 -7.22 -22.97
CA GLN A 9 -27.62 -6.62 -22.29
C GLN A 9 -26.60 -7.69 -21.89
N GLY A 10 -25.55 -7.86 -22.69
CA GLY A 10 -24.34 -8.56 -22.27
C GLY A 10 -23.49 -7.63 -21.41
N PHE A 11 -23.21 -8.03 -20.17
CA PHE A 11 -22.22 -7.53 -19.18
C PHE A 11 -22.11 -6.01 -18.86
N PHE A 12 -22.36 -5.09 -19.78
CA PHE A 12 -22.21 -3.64 -19.58
C PHE A 12 -23.28 -2.98 -18.70
N SER A 13 -24.31 -3.72 -18.26
CA SER A 13 -25.33 -3.23 -17.30
C SER A 13 -24.87 -3.16 -15.84
N ARG A 14 -23.58 -2.93 -15.58
CA ARG A 14 -23.03 -2.66 -14.24
C ARG A 14 -22.37 -1.28 -14.07
N ILE A 15 -22.36 -0.46 -15.12
CA ILE A 15 -21.93 0.96 -15.04
C ILE A 15 -22.92 1.80 -14.20
N PHE A 16 -24.09 1.26 -13.87
CA PHE A 16 -24.83 1.57 -12.64
C PHE A 16 -25.11 0.24 -11.91
N SER A 17 -24.70 -0.01 -10.66
CA SER A 17 -24.12 0.93 -9.68
C SER A 17 -23.11 0.24 -8.75
N PRO A 18 -21.95 0.87 -8.44
CA PRO A 18 -21.25 1.87 -9.23
C PRO A 18 -19.76 1.52 -9.47
N GLU A 19 -19.41 1.37 -10.73
CA GLU A 19 -18.08 1.64 -11.34
C GLU A 19 -18.13 3.05 -11.98
N PRO A 20 -17.06 3.66 -12.54
CA PRO A 20 -15.71 3.14 -12.84
C PRO A 20 -14.60 4.05 -12.21
N GLU A 21 -13.29 4.03 -12.47
CA GLU A 21 -12.46 3.53 -13.59
C GLU A 21 -11.16 2.85 -13.13
N GLU A 22 -10.44 2.36 -14.13
CA GLU A 22 -9.13 1.70 -14.13
C GLU A 22 -7.97 2.51 -13.51
N GLU A 23 -6.85 1.79 -13.44
CA GLU A 23 -5.49 2.28 -13.21
C GLU A 23 -5.11 2.72 -11.80
N SER A 24 -3.80 2.61 -11.55
CA SER A 24 -3.13 3.01 -10.32
C SER A 24 -3.52 2.21 -9.05
N ARG A 25 -2.64 1.27 -8.68
CA ARG A 25 -2.33 1.05 -7.25
C ARG A 25 -1.56 2.25 -6.69
N THR A 26 -2.09 3.46 -6.87
CA THR A 26 -1.73 4.61 -6.04
C THR A 26 -2.27 4.32 -4.66
N THR A 27 -1.33 4.08 -3.76
CA THR A 27 -1.49 4.21 -2.31
C THR A 27 -2.55 5.24 -1.95
N ILE A 28 -3.69 4.79 -1.42
CA ILE A 28 -4.65 5.67 -0.76
C ILE A 28 -3.98 6.12 0.56
N TYR A 29 -3.20 7.18 0.47
CA TYR A 29 -2.97 8.04 1.62
C TYR A 29 -4.29 8.80 1.83
N SER A 30 -4.87 8.71 3.03
CA SER A 30 -6.11 9.43 3.35
C SER A 30 -5.92 10.92 3.10
N ALA A 31 -6.73 11.50 2.21
CA ALA A 31 -6.75 12.95 1.96
C ALA A 31 -7.09 13.75 3.23
N GLU A 32 -7.80 13.13 4.17
CA GLU A 32 -8.12 13.67 5.50
C GLU A 32 -6.88 13.96 6.39
N GLU A 33 -5.66 13.48 6.06
CA GLU A 33 -4.41 13.90 6.73
C GLU A 33 -3.73 15.11 6.02
N LEU A 34 -4.20 15.51 4.83
CA LEU A 34 -3.69 16.66 4.06
C LEU A 34 -4.61 17.88 4.15
N GLU A 35 -5.93 17.70 4.10
CA GLU A 35 -6.88 18.82 4.15
C GLU A 35 -6.81 19.60 5.48
N VAL A 36 -6.49 18.93 6.59
CA VAL A 36 -6.29 19.58 7.90
C VAL A 36 -5.00 20.44 7.94
N GLU A 37 -3.97 20.12 7.15
CA GLU A 37 -2.80 21.00 7.00
C GLU A 37 -3.07 22.16 6.01
N GLU A 38 -3.99 22.04 5.05
CA GLU A 38 -4.29 23.12 4.10
C GLU A 38 -5.29 24.16 4.66
N GLU A 39 -6.32 23.74 5.41
CA GLU A 39 -7.28 24.68 6.03
C GLU A 39 -6.61 25.59 7.09
N ASP A 40 -5.70 25.06 7.90
CA ASP A 40 -4.92 25.83 8.90
C ASP A 40 -4.06 26.93 8.25
N PHE A 41 -3.59 26.72 7.00
CA PHE A 41 -2.81 27.73 6.27
C PHE A 41 -3.71 28.78 5.61
N GLU A 42 -4.88 28.40 5.06
CA GLU A 42 -5.82 29.36 4.49
C GLU A 42 -6.54 30.23 5.55
N GLU A 43 -6.81 29.71 6.75
CA GLU A 43 -7.32 30.52 7.86
C GLU A 43 -6.23 31.46 8.43
N GLU A 44 -4.96 31.01 8.57
CA GLU A 44 -3.83 31.91 8.92
C GLU A 44 -3.68 33.07 7.89
N GLU A 45 -3.88 32.84 6.58
CA GLU A 45 -3.85 33.90 5.56
C GLU A 45 -5.02 34.90 5.67
N ARG A 46 -6.25 34.41 5.89
CA ARG A 46 -7.45 35.28 5.95
C ARG A 46 -7.51 36.10 7.24
N GLU A 47 -6.98 35.59 8.36
CA GLU A 47 -6.78 36.38 9.59
C GLU A 47 -5.50 37.25 9.54
N GLY A 48 -4.56 36.93 8.65
CA GLY A 48 -3.26 37.60 8.46
C GLY A 48 -3.33 39.07 8.05
N ALA A 49 -4.48 39.57 7.59
CA ALA A 49 -4.66 40.98 7.23
C ALA A 49 -4.47 41.97 8.40
N ARG A 50 -4.49 41.50 9.66
CA ARG A 50 -4.30 42.33 10.87
C ARG A 50 -3.49 41.68 12.01
N ARG A 51 -2.83 40.54 11.78
CA ARG A 51 -1.89 39.96 12.76
C ARG A 51 -0.46 40.23 12.30
N PHE A 52 0.37 40.77 13.19
CA PHE A 52 1.72 41.22 12.85
C PHE A 52 2.72 40.08 12.91
N THR A 53 3.03 39.50 11.74
CA THR A 53 3.80 38.26 11.62
C THR A 53 5.29 38.47 11.33
N VAL A 54 6.09 37.44 11.65
CA VAL A 54 7.54 37.37 11.36
C VAL A 54 7.79 37.50 9.86
N GLU A 55 6.89 36.92 9.08
CA GLU A 55 6.83 36.91 7.63
C GLU A 55 6.80 38.34 7.04
N ARG A 56 6.05 39.27 7.68
CA ARG A 56 6.00 40.68 7.27
C ARG A 56 7.31 41.42 7.60
N ALA A 57 7.94 41.12 8.73
CA ALA A 57 9.27 41.65 9.05
C ALA A 57 10.34 41.12 8.06
N ALA A 58 10.27 39.83 7.70
CA ALA A 58 11.13 39.22 6.69
C ALA A 58 10.92 39.83 5.30
N GLU A 59 9.69 40.18 4.92
CA GLU A 59 9.39 40.87 3.66
C GLU A 59 10.05 42.26 3.59
N ILE A 60 9.96 43.06 4.65
CA ILE A 60 10.63 44.37 4.73
C ILE A 60 12.16 44.19 4.61
N ILE A 61 12.72 43.15 5.22
CA ILE A 61 14.16 42.81 5.12
C ILE A 61 14.54 42.38 3.69
N ARG A 62 13.71 41.58 3.00
CA ARG A 62 13.94 41.17 1.60
C ARG A 62 13.90 42.35 0.62
N ASN A 63 13.13 43.39 0.93
CA ASN A 63 12.95 44.57 0.08
C ASN A 63 13.99 45.68 0.32
N LEU A 64 14.96 45.48 1.23
CA LEU A 64 16.06 46.42 1.45
C LEU A 64 17.15 46.29 0.37
N PRO A 65 17.71 47.40 -0.15
CA PRO A 65 18.87 47.33 -1.04
C PRO A 65 20.09 46.72 -0.31
N PRO A 66 20.80 45.75 -0.91
CA PRO A 66 21.90 45.04 -0.25
C PRO A 66 23.13 45.92 0.01
N GLU A 67 23.21 47.09 -0.63
CA GLU A 67 24.26 48.10 -0.40
C GLU A 67 24.08 48.87 0.92
N VAL A 68 22.90 48.80 1.55
CA VAL A 68 22.62 49.51 2.80
C VAL A 68 23.39 48.85 3.95
N PRO A 69 24.27 49.58 4.68
CA PRO A 69 24.98 49.02 5.82
C PRO A 69 24.03 48.44 6.86
N ARG A 70 24.36 47.27 7.43
CA ARG A 70 23.49 46.53 8.37
C ARG A 70 22.93 47.39 9.51
N SER A 71 23.71 48.33 10.04
CA SER A 71 23.27 49.27 11.07
C SER A 71 22.17 50.24 10.60
N SER A 72 22.22 50.68 9.34
CA SER A 72 21.19 51.49 8.68
C SER A 72 19.98 50.64 8.32
N ALA A 73 20.18 49.45 7.77
CA ALA A 73 19.12 48.49 7.46
C ALA A 73 18.26 48.16 8.70
N VAL A 74 18.91 47.82 9.82
CA VAL A 74 18.22 47.57 11.10
C VAL A 74 17.45 48.79 11.59
N ARG A 75 17.99 50.01 11.43
CA ARG A 75 17.25 51.25 11.78
C ARG A 75 16.03 51.45 10.89
N ILE A 76 16.16 51.26 9.58
CA ILE A 76 15.05 51.39 8.62
C ILE A 76 13.96 50.38 8.98
N VAL A 77 14.30 49.08 9.08
CA VAL A 77 13.37 48.01 9.46
C VAL A 77 12.68 48.34 10.78
N ARG A 78 13.44 48.71 11.82
CA ARG A 78 12.89 49.05 13.14
C ARG A 78 11.85 50.18 13.06
N GLN A 79 12.13 51.26 12.33
CA GLN A 79 11.18 52.37 12.20
C GLN A 79 10.00 52.03 11.29
N THR A 80 10.17 51.20 10.25
CA THR A 80 9.03 50.72 9.45
C THR A 80 8.12 49.77 10.23
N LEU A 81 8.67 48.94 11.12
CA LEU A 81 7.89 48.08 12.02
C LEU A 81 7.10 48.92 13.02
N ILE A 82 7.75 49.88 13.70
CA ILE A 82 7.10 50.81 14.63
C ILE A 82 6.01 51.64 13.93
N ALA A 83 6.28 52.15 12.71
CA ALA A 83 5.30 52.89 11.92
C ALA A 83 4.12 52.02 11.44
N ALA A 84 4.32 50.71 11.30
CA ALA A 84 3.26 49.74 11.03
C ALA A 84 2.51 49.28 12.30
N GLY A 85 2.88 49.78 13.49
CA GLY A 85 2.26 49.42 14.77
C GLY A 85 2.79 48.13 15.40
N ILE A 86 3.94 47.62 14.95
CA ILE A 86 4.51 46.34 15.38
C ILE A 86 5.45 46.55 16.57
N ASP A 87 5.13 45.91 17.70
CA ASP A 87 6.05 45.85 18.85
C ASP A 87 7.20 44.86 18.56
N ILE A 88 8.41 45.26 18.94
CA ILE A 88 9.64 44.50 18.80
C ILE A 88 9.70 43.37 19.84
N GLU A 89 9.11 43.56 21.01
CA GLU A 89 9.06 42.52 22.06
C GLU A 89 8.06 41.41 21.69
N GLU A 90 6.92 41.78 21.10
CA GLU A 90 5.96 40.86 20.50
C GLU A 90 6.58 40.14 19.30
N LEU A 91 7.21 40.86 18.37
CA LEU A 91 7.91 40.27 17.21
C LEU A 91 9.02 39.29 17.65
N ALA A 92 9.80 39.61 18.69
CA ALA A 92 10.83 38.71 19.20
C ALA A 92 10.23 37.42 19.82
N SER A 93 9.09 37.54 20.49
CA SER A 93 8.35 36.41 21.06
C SER A 93 7.73 35.53 19.97
N SER A 94 7.09 36.17 18.97
CA SER A 94 6.54 35.54 17.77
C SER A 94 7.61 34.82 16.95
N THR A 95 8.80 35.44 16.78
CA THR A 95 9.94 34.83 16.09
C THR A 95 10.38 33.54 16.78
N ARG A 96 10.53 33.54 18.12
CA ARG A 96 10.89 32.33 18.89
C ARG A 96 9.81 31.26 18.82
N ALA A 97 8.54 31.64 18.87
CA ALA A 97 7.41 30.70 18.76
C ALA A 97 7.37 30.04 17.38
N ARG A 98 7.53 30.82 16.30
CA ARG A 98 7.59 30.33 14.92
C ARG A 98 8.82 29.45 14.68
N GLU A 99 9.99 29.85 15.19
CA GLU A 99 11.21 29.03 15.18
C GLU A 99 11.01 27.69 15.90
N SER A 100 10.34 27.69 17.06
CA SER A 100 10.02 26.46 17.80
C SER A 100 9.03 25.55 17.03
N LYS A 101 7.94 26.12 16.45
CA LYS A 101 6.97 25.39 15.60
C LYS A 101 7.70 24.72 14.43
N LEU A 102 8.50 25.48 13.69
CA LEU A 102 9.24 24.98 12.51
C LEU A 102 10.32 23.95 12.89
N ASN A 103 11.09 24.15 13.96
CA ASN A 103 12.09 23.16 14.40
C ASN A 103 11.45 21.85 14.87
N SER A 104 10.29 21.92 15.53
CA SER A 104 9.49 20.76 15.91
C SER A 104 8.98 20.01 14.67
N GLU A 105 8.44 20.74 13.68
CA GLU A 105 7.97 20.14 12.44
C GLU A 105 9.11 19.51 11.62
N ILE A 106 10.24 20.20 11.46
CA ILE A 106 11.44 19.67 10.80
C ILE A 106 11.88 18.37 11.47
N SER A 107 11.90 18.32 12.80
CA SER A 107 12.26 17.11 13.57
C SER A 107 11.26 15.97 13.34
N LEU A 108 9.96 16.27 13.29
CA LEU A 108 8.90 15.30 13.02
C LEU A 108 8.98 14.74 11.58
N ARG A 109 9.15 15.62 10.58
CA ARG A 109 9.27 15.22 9.17
C ARG A 109 10.57 14.42 8.94
N GLN A 110 11.69 14.81 9.57
CA GLN A 110 12.94 14.03 9.56
C GLN A 110 12.75 12.62 10.14
N LYS A 111 12.03 12.50 11.26
CA LYS A 111 11.69 11.19 11.82
C LYS A 111 10.80 10.37 10.87
N ARG A 112 9.75 10.97 10.27
CA ARG A 112 8.87 10.29 9.29
C ARG A 112 9.68 9.79 8.07
N ILE A 113 10.66 10.57 7.60
CA ILE A 113 11.58 10.16 6.51
C ILE A 113 12.44 8.96 6.94
N GLN A 114 13.02 8.99 8.14
CA GLN A 114 13.83 7.88 8.65
C GLN A 114 13.02 6.60 8.86
N ASP A 115 11.83 6.71 9.48
CA ASP A 115 10.90 5.57 9.68
C ASP A 115 10.48 4.95 8.33
N LEU A 116 10.20 5.76 7.31
CA LEU A 116 9.87 5.29 5.95
C LEU A 116 11.06 4.60 5.28
N LYS A 117 12.26 5.15 5.44
CA LYS A 117 13.49 4.57 4.90
C LYS A 117 13.77 3.20 5.51
N GLU A 118 13.77 3.09 6.84
CA GLU A 118 14.02 1.84 7.57
C GLU A 118 13.01 0.74 7.19
N ARG A 119 11.71 1.08 7.12
CA ARG A 119 10.66 0.15 6.68
C ARG A 119 10.87 -0.32 5.24
N THR A 120 11.30 0.58 4.35
CA THR A 120 11.55 0.25 2.94
C THR A 120 12.78 -0.65 2.79
N GLU A 121 13.87 -0.34 3.50
CA GLU A 121 15.10 -1.16 3.52
C GLU A 121 14.84 -2.55 4.10
N GLU A 122 13.99 -2.67 5.12
CA GLU A 122 13.55 -3.96 5.66
C GLU A 122 12.80 -4.80 4.63
N VAL A 123 11.81 -4.22 3.92
CA VAL A 123 11.04 -4.91 2.87
C VAL A 123 11.94 -5.32 1.70
N VAL A 124 12.86 -4.47 1.26
CA VAL A 124 13.83 -4.80 0.22
C VAL A 124 14.69 -6.00 0.63
N ARG A 125 15.21 -6.00 1.87
CA ARG A 125 16.03 -7.11 2.39
C ARG A 125 15.27 -8.43 2.45
N GLN A 126 13.99 -8.39 2.84
CA GLN A 126 13.12 -9.57 2.85
C GLN A 126 12.89 -10.13 1.44
N LEU A 127 12.57 -9.27 0.47
CA LEU A 127 12.39 -9.66 -0.93
C LEU A 127 13.68 -10.21 -1.57
N GLU A 128 14.85 -9.63 -1.26
CA GLU A 128 16.14 -10.16 -1.69
C GLU A 128 16.40 -11.57 -1.14
N GLU A 129 16.04 -11.83 0.12
CA GLU A 129 16.14 -13.15 0.74
C GLU A 129 15.17 -14.15 0.11
N GLU A 130 13.93 -13.76 -0.17
CA GLU A 130 12.95 -14.61 -0.88
C GLU A 130 13.41 -14.94 -2.31
N ILE A 131 13.90 -13.96 -3.06
CA ILE A 131 14.48 -14.16 -4.40
C ILE A 131 15.67 -15.12 -4.33
N ARG A 132 16.52 -15.00 -3.31
CA ARG A 132 17.64 -15.93 -3.08
C ARG A 132 17.14 -17.35 -2.81
N LYS A 133 16.20 -17.54 -1.88
CA LYS A 133 15.59 -18.85 -1.57
C LYS A 133 14.92 -19.48 -2.80
N ALA A 134 14.17 -18.70 -3.59
CA ALA A 134 13.53 -19.18 -4.81
C ALA A 134 14.55 -19.62 -5.87
N ARG A 135 15.68 -18.92 -6.01
CA ARG A 135 16.80 -19.31 -6.88
C ARG A 135 17.47 -20.60 -6.39
N GLU A 136 17.73 -20.73 -5.09
CA GLU A 136 18.30 -21.94 -4.47
C GLU A 136 17.38 -23.17 -4.67
N ALA A 137 16.08 -23.02 -4.41
CA ALA A 137 15.08 -24.08 -4.60
C ALA A 137 14.98 -24.54 -6.07
N ARG A 138 14.86 -23.59 -7.01
CA ARG A 138 14.84 -23.87 -8.45
C ARG A 138 16.11 -24.60 -8.90
N ASN A 139 17.29 -24.11 -8.51
CA ASN A 139 18.56 -24.71 -8.90
C ASN A 139 18.70 -26.13 -8.35
N THR A 140 18.19 -26.38 -7.14
CA THR A 140 18.15 -27.73 -6.53
C THR A 140 17.24 -28.67 -7.32
N GLY A 141 16.02 -28.22 -7.66
CA GLY A 141 15.07 -29.00 -8.47
C GLY A 141 15.62 -29.33 -9.87
N ILE A 142 16.25 -28.37 -10.55
CA ILE A 142 16.92 -28.60 -11.84
C ILE A 142 18.01 -29.66 -11.68
N ALA A 143 18.89 -29.56 -10.68
CA ALA A 143 19.96 -30.53 -10.44
C ALA A 143 19.43 -31.94 -10.10
N GLU A 144 18.25 -32.07 -9.49
CA GLU A 144 17.61 -33.37 -9.29
C GLU A 144 17.06 -33.96 -10.58
N GLU A 145 16.39 -33.17 -11.42
CA GLU A 145 15.90 -33.62 -12.73
C GLU A 145 17.05 -33.96 -13.68
N GLU A 146 18.13 -33.18 -13.71
CA GLU A 146 19.34 -33.51 -14.45
C GLU A 146 19.93 -34.88 -14.04
N ARG A 147 19.93 -35.20 -12.74
CA ARG A 147 20.34 -36.53 -12.24
C ARG A 147 19.34 -37.64 -12.57
N ARG A 148 18.04 -37.34 -12.70
CA ARG A 148 17.03 -38.32 -13.16
C ARG A 148 17.21 -38.60 -14.65
N ILE A 149 17.37 -37.56 -15.47
CA ILE A 149 17.66 -37.65 -16.90
C ILE A 149 18.97 -38.40 -17.15
N ALA A 150 20.03 -38.11 -16.40
CA ALA A 150 21.32 -38.82 -16.52
C ALA A 150 21.18 -40.33 -16.29
N ARG A 151 20.50 -40.73 -15.21
CA ARG A 151 20.22 -42.15 -14.91
C ARG A 151 19.31 -42.81 -15.96
N ALA A 152 18.33 -42.07 -16.48
CA ALA A 152 17.48 -42.58 -17.57
C ALA A 152 18.26 -42.79 -18.87
N ARG A 153 19.21 -41.90 -19.20
CA ARG A 153 20.12 -42.05 -20.36
C ARG A 153 21.04 -43.27 -20.19
N GLU A 154 21.64 -43.45 -19.02
CA GLU A 154 22.45 -44.63 -18.70
C GLU A 154 21.63 -45.93 -18.86
N GLY A 155 20.40 -45.97 -18.34
CA GLY A 155 19.49 -47.09 -18.54
C GLY A 155 19.11 -47.36 -20.01
N LEU A 156 18.98 -46.30 -20.83
CA LEU A 156 18.76 -46.44 -22.28
C LEU A 156 20.01 -47.01 -23.00
N GLU A 157 21.21 -46.65 -22.58
CA GLU A 157 22.46 -47.26 -23.09
C GLU A 157 22.54 -48.75 -22.74
N ASP A 158 22.11 -49.17 -21.55
CA ASP A 158 22.06 -50.58 -21.19
C ASP A 158 21.00 -51.35 -21.99
N VAL A 159 19.82 -50.76 -22.22
CA VAL A 159 18.80 -51.34 -23.11
C VAL A 159 19.34 -51.46 -24.54
N GLU A 160 20.10 -50.48 -25.04
CA GLU A 160 20.78 -50.53 -26.33
C GLU A 160 21.79 -51.70 -26.39
N ARG A 161 22.67 -51.83 -25.39
CA ARG A 161 23.65 -52.94 -25.31
C ARG A 161 22.98 -54.32 -25.34
N VAL A 162 21.88 -54.48 -24.59
CA VAL A 162 21.10 -55.74 -24.56
C VAL A 162 20.42 -55.99 -25.91
N ARG A 163 19.77 -54.97 -26.49
CA ARG A 163 19.09 -55.06 -27.79
C ARG A 163 20.06 -55.50 -28.88
N ASP A 164 21.23 -54.87 -28.94
CA ASP A 164 22.25 -55.14 -29.95
C ASP A 164 22.89 -56.53 -29.77
N PHE A 165 23.10 -56.98 -28.52
CA PHE A 165 23.57 -58.33 -28.21
C PHE A 165 22.61 -59.43 -28.70
N PHE A 166 21.30 -59.22 -28.59
CA PHE A 166 20.27 -60.15 -29.06
C PHE A 166 19.82 -59.92 -30.52
N GLY A 167 20.36 -58.92 -31.22
CA GLY A 167 19.98 -58.58 -32.60
C GLY A 167 18.53 -58.10 -32.75
N LEU A 168 17.97 -57.51 -31.70
CA LEU A 168 16.58 -57.04 -31.68
C LEU A 168 16.44 -55.70 -32.46
N PRO A 169 15.32 -55.46 -33.16
CA PRO A 169 15.11 -54.22 -33.91
C PRO A 169 14.97 -53.01 -32.98
N ARG A 170 15.40 -51.82 -33.43
CA ARG A 170 15.03 -50.55 -32.76
C ARG A 170 13.52 -50.34 -32.88
N GLY A 171 12.89 -49.98 -31.77
CA GLY A 171 11.48 -49.65 -31.73
C GLY A 171 11.25 -48.19 -32.10
N ASP A 172 11.07 -47.91 -33.39
CA ASP A 172 10.65 -46.59 -33.89
C ASP A 172 9.13 -46.37 -33.70
N ALA A 173 8.58 -46.80 -32.57
CA ALA A 173 7.20 -46.59 -32.19
C ALA A 173 7.12 -45.34 -31.31
N GLU A 174 6.34 -44.34 -31.73
CA GLU A 174 6.01 -43.19 -30.88
C GLU A 174 5.46 -43.67 -29.54
N TYR A 175 6.18 -43.36 -28.46
CA TYR A 175 5.72 -43.62 -27.11
C TYR A 175 4.58 -42.66 -26.81
N THR A 176 3.34 -43.09 -27.07
CA THR A 176 2.15 -42.49 -26.48
C THR A 176 2.12 -42.90 -25.01
N PRO A 177 2.33 -41.98 -24.05
CA PRO A 177 2.13 -42.31 -22.65
C PRO A 177 0.67 -42.77 -22.46
N PRO A 178 0.40 -43.74 -21.56
CA PRO A 178 -0.97 -44.04 -21.16
C PRO A 178 -1.64 -42.73 -20.71
N PRO A 179 -2.92 -42.49 -21.04
CA PRO A 179 -3.62 -41.34 -20.47
C PRO A 179 -3.52 -41.46 -18.95
N GLU A 180 -3.19 -40.35 -18.28
CA GLU A 180 -3.25 -40.30 -16.83
C GLU A 180 -4.65 -40.76 -16.41
N GLN A 181 -4.71 -41.87 -15.68
CA GLN A 181 -5.93 -42.23 -14.97
C GLN A 181 -6.08 -41.16 -13.89
N GLY A 182 -6.80 -40.10 -14.25
CA GLY A 182 -7.25 -39.11 -13.28
C GLY A 182 -7.92 -39.87 -12.13
N GLU A 183 -7.57 -39.50 -10.90
CA GLU A 183 -8.16 -40.09 -9.71
C GLU A 183 -9.64 -39.69 -9.67
N GLU A 184 -10.48 -40.47 -10.37
CA GLU A 184 -11.93 -40.37 -10.32
C GLU A 184 -12.35 -40.63 -8.89
N THR A 185 -12.52 -39.51 -8.17
CA THR A 185 -12.99 -39.49 -6.79
C THR A 185 -14.42 -40.01 -6.82
N GLN A 186 -14.60 -41.32 -6.62
CA GLN A 186 -15.91 -41.95 -6.60
C GLN A 186 -16.71 -41.40 -5.42
N VAL A 187 -17.57 -40.44 -5.73
CA VAL A 187 -18.57 -39.94 -4.79
C VAL A 187 -19.61 -41.04 -4.64
N LEU A 188 -19.63 -41.69 -3.47
CA LEU A 188 -20.70 -42.62 -3.12
C LEU A 188 -21.98 -41.81 -2.88
N ASP A 189 -22.83 -41.70 -3.91
CA ASP A 189 -24.20 -41.26 -3.73
C ASP A 189 -24.88 -42.15 -2.69
N ARG A 190 -25.42 -41.50 -1.66
CA ARG A 190 -26.05 -42.15 -0.52
C ARG A 190 -27.45 -41.61 -0.34
N GLU A 191 -28.31 -41.98 -1.28
CA GLU A 191 -29.76 -41.90 -1.09
C GLU A 191 -30.12 -42.94 -0.01
N ASP A 192 -30.54 -42.46 1.18
CA ASP A 192 -31.92 -42.62 1.63
C ASP A 192 -32.16 -42.03 3.03
N GLU A 193 -33.19 -41.16 3.07
CA GLU A 193 -34.22 -41.01 4.10
C GLU A 193 -33.83 -40.82 5.60
N ASP A 194 -33.82 -39.53 5.97
CA ASP A 194 -34.63 -38.92 7.03
C ASP A 194 -34.78 -39.63 8.40
N ASP A 195 -34.19 -39.01 9.45
CA ASP A 195 -34.81 -39.05 10.79
C ASP A 195 -34.52 -37.77 11.60
N THR A 196 -35.49 -36.85 11.58
CA THR A 196 -35.42 -35.53 12.20
C THR A 196 -35.16 -35.54 13.73
N ARG A 197 -34.06 -34.91 14.19
CA ARG A 197 -33.95 -34.41 15.58
C ARG A 197 -33.38 -33.00 15.65
N VAL A 198 -34.29 -32.04 15.65
CA VAL A 198 -34.01 -30.61 15.88
C VAL A 198 -33.37 -30.41 17.25
N ILE A 199 -32.07 -30.12 17.29
CA ILE A 199 -31.44 -29.53 18.48
C ILE A 199 -31.98 -28.11 18.62
N ARG A 200 -33.02 -27.98 19.44
CA ARG A 200 -33.59 -26.68 19.81
C ARG A 200 -32.52 -25.86 20.51
N ARG A 201 -32.06 -24.78 19.87
CA ARG A 201 -31.52 -23.63 20.61
C ARG A 201 -32.65 -23.11 21.52
N PRO A 202 -32.46 -22.97 22.84
CA PRO A 202 -33.40 -22.22 23.65
C PRO A 202 -33.35 -20.76 23.19
N GLY A 203 -34.47 -20.30 22.61
CA GLY A 203 -34.73 -18.89 22.38
C GLY A 203 -34.98 -18.14 23.70
N PRO A 204 -35.01 -16.80 23.66
CA PRO A 204 -34.93 -15.97 24.85
C PRO A 204 -36.24 -15.98 25.66
N LEU A 205 -36.12 -15.77 26.97
CA LEU A 205 -37.19 -15.19 27.78
C LEU A 205 -36.71 -13.85 28.33
N SER A 206 -37.63 -12.89 28.32
CA SER A 206 -37.42 -11.48 28.55
C SER A 206 -37.56 -11.06 30.01
N GLU A 207 -37.17 -9.80 30.26
CA GLU A 207 -37.68 -8.91 31.31
C GLU A 207 -37.36 -9.18 32.78
N GLY A 208 -36.79 -8.15 33.42
CA GLY A 208 -37.26 -7.75 34.75
C GLY A 208 -36.23 -7.09 35.68
N TRP A 209 -36.26 -5.75 35.75
CA TRP A 209 -35.90 -4.93 36.93
C TRP A 209 -34.40 -4.91 37.35
N ASP A 210 -33.79 -3.78 37.73
CA ASP A 210 -34.18 -2.37 37.62
C ASP A 210 -32.93 -1.44 37.67
N ASN A 211 -33.16 -0.18 37.30
CA ASN A 211 -32.44 1.07 37.58
C ASN A 211 -31.28 1.08 38.63
N ARG A 212 -30.14 1.75 38.35
CA ARG A 212 -29.81 3.17 38.72
C ARG A 212 -29.58 3.33 40.24
N GLU A 213 -28.45 3.84 40.74
CA GLU A 213 -27.93 5.22 40.67
C GLU A 213 -26.40 5.20 40.97
N GLU A 214 -25.55 5.97 40.28
CA GLU A 214 -25.11 7.31 40.73
C GLU A 214 -24.72 7.41 42.22
N ARG A 215 -23.45 7.14 42.56
CA ARG A 215 -22.47 8.13 43.11
C ARG A 215 -21.12 7.52 43.48
#